data_AF-G3NWQ8-F1
#
_entry.id   AF-G3NWQ8-F1
#
_cell.length_a   1.000
_cell.length_b   1.000
_cell.length_c   1.000
_cell.angle_alpha   90.00
_cell.angle_beta   90.00
_cell.angle_gamma   90.00
#
_symmetry.space_group_name_H-M   'P 1'
#
loop_
_entity.id
_entity.type
_entity.pdbx_description
1 polymer ?
#
loop_
_entity_poly.entity_id
_entity_poly.type
_entity_poly.pdbx_seq_one_letter_code
_entity_poly.pdbx_strand_id
1 'polypeptide(L)' 'AIFDESARKDDEVFRLAIADLNLNNEILETEKITFSVEFVDGNNPFQAVQE' A
#
# COMPACT_ATOMS: atom_id res chain seq x y z
N ALA A 1 -6.34 17.69 3.89
CA ALA A 1 -7.20 17.31 5.03
C ALA A 1 -6.38 16.46 6.01
N ILE A 2 -6.81 16.30 7.27
CA ILE A 2 -6.08 15.50 8.29
C ILE A 2 -5.84 14.04 7.81
N PHE A 3 -6.71 13.53 6.94
CA PHE A 3 -6.61 12.18 6.37
C PHE A 3 -5.54 12.02 5.27
N ASP A 4 -5.09 13.10 4.62
CA ASP A 4 -4.09 12.99 3.53
C ASP A 4 -2.69 12.65 4.07
N GLU A 5 -2.36 13.18 5.25
CA GLU A 5 -1.07 12.93 5.89
C GLU A 5 -1.02 11.51 6.49
N SER A 6 -2.12 11.04 7.08
CA SER A 6 -2.21 9.66 7.56
C SER A 6 -2.14 8.65 6.42
N ALA A 7 -2.86 8.89 5.32
CA ALA A 7 -2.85 7.99 4.17
C ALA A 7 -1.44 7.84 3.56
N ARG A 8 -0.66 8.93 3.51
CA ARG A 8 0.74 8.88 3.07
C ARG A 8 1.62 8.06 4.00
N LYS A 9 1.45 8.22 5.31
CA LYS A 9 2.19 7.42 6.30
C LYS A 9 1.84 5.94 6.20
N ASP A 10 0.58 5.62 5.95
CA ASP A 10 0.12 4.24 5.76
C ASP A 10 0.73 3.64 4.49
N ASP A 11 0.81 4.39 3.38
CA ASP A 11 1.51 3.95 2.16
C ASP A 11 3.01 3.72 2.40
N GLU A 12 3.68 4.60 3.15
CA GLU A 12 5.09 4.42 3.51
C GLU A 12 5.31 3.13 4.31
N VAL A 13 4.50 2.89 5.34
CA VAL A 13 4.59 1.67 6.16
C VAL A 13 4.25 0.44 5.33
N PHE A 14 3.24 0.50 4.46
CA PHE A 14 2.88 -0.58 3.55
C PHE A 14 4.05 -0.95 2.63
N ARG A 15 4.69 0.04 1.98
CA ARG A 15 5.85 -0.19 1.10
C ARG A 15 7.02 -0.80 1.85
N LEU A 16 7.30 -0.34 3.07
CA LEU A 16 8.36 -0.88 3.92
C LEU A 16 8.10 -2.34 4.28
N ALA A 17 6.87 -2.68 4.67
CA ALA A 17 6.51 -4.07 4.98
C ALA A 17 6.68 -5.00 3.77
N ILE A 18 6.29 -4.55 2.57
CA ILE A 18 6.51 -5.33 1.35
C ILE A 18 8.01 -5.49 1.05
N ALA A 19 8.82 -4.44 1.25
CA ALA A 19 10.26 -4.53 1.06
C ALA A 19 10.90 -5.53 2.03
N ASP A 20 10.53 -5.48 3.32
CA ASP A 20 11.02 -6.40 4.34
C ASP A 20 10.65 -7.85 4.01
N LEU A 21 9.41 -8.11 3.59
CA LEU A 21 8.98 -9.44 3.16
C LEU A 21 9.73 -9.93 1.91
N ASN A 22 9.92 -9.06 0.92
CA ASN A 22 10.65 -9.40 -0.29
C ASN A 22 12.16 -9.63 -0.05
N LEU A 23 12.73 -9.14 1.05
CA LEU A 23 14.11 -9.39 1.45
C LEU A 23 14.25 -10.62 2.36
N ASN A 24 13.15 -11.12 2.92
CA ASN A 24 13.14 -12.27 3.80
C ASN A 24 13.19 -13.57 2.99
N ASN A 25 14.33 -14.27 3.00
CA ASN A 25 14.51 -15.52 2.26
C ASN A 25 13.78 -16.73 2.88
N GLU A 26 13.15 -16.58 4.04
CA GLU A 26 12.31 -17.62 4.66
C GLU A 26 10.84 -17.54 4.20
N ILE A 27 10.44 -16.43 3.58
CA ILE A 27 9.06 -16.17 3.15
C ILE A 27 9.07 -15.77 1.67
N LEU A 28 8.33 -16.50 0.84
CA LEU A 28 8.30 -16.26 -0.62
C LEU A 28 9.70 -16.28 -1.26
N GLU A 29 10.51 -17.29 -0.92
CA GLU A 29 11.93 -17.41 -1.33
C GLU A 29 12.18 -17.16 -2.83
N THR A 30 11.28 -17.61 -3.71
CA THR A 30 11.41 -17.50 -5.17
C THR A 30 10.47 -16.49 -5.81
N GLU A 31 9.58 -15.86 -5.03
CA GLU A 31 8.53 -14.97 -5.53
C GLU A 31 8.72 -13.56 -4.98
N LYS A 32 8.24 -12.55 -5.71
CA LYS A 32 8.26 -11.16 -5.24
C LYS A 32 6.84 -10.63 -5.19
N ILE A 33 6.47 -10.05 -4.05
CA ILE A 33 5.23 -9.31 -3.93
C ILE A 33 5.36 -8.03 -4.76
N THR A 34 4.41 -7.85 -5.68
CA THR A 34 4.23 -6.63 -6.47
C THR A 34 2.87 -6.02 -6.13
N PHE A 35 2.73 -4.71 -6.33
CA PHE A 35 1.51 -3.99 -5.96
C PHE A 35 1.38 -2.68 -6.75
N SER A 36 0.14 -2.20 -6.81
CA SER A 36 -0.22 -0.85 -7.24
C SER A 36 -1.04 -0.20 -6.12
N VAL A 37 -0.78 1.07 -5.81
CA VAL A 37 -1.53 1.83 -4.80
C VAL A 37 -2.15 3.04 -5.49
N GLU A 38 -3.43 3.28 -5.20
CA GLU A 38 -4.16 4.47 -5.63
C GLU A 38 -4.73 5.19 -4.40
N PHE A 39 -4.57 6.51 -4.38
CA PHE A 39 -5.15 7.36 -3.35
C PHE A 39 -6.50 7.88 -3.82
N VAL A 40 -7.53 7.69 -3.00
CA VAL A 40 -8.90 8.12 -3.27
C VAL A 40 -9.36 9.15 -2.24
N ASP A 41 -10.32 10.00 -2.60
CA ASP A 41 -10.98 10.85 -1.61
C ASP A 41 -11.86 9.97 -0.72
N GLY A 42 -11.54 9.91 0.58
CA GLY A 42 -12.29 9.13 1.56
C GLY A 42 -13.76 9.53 1.71
N ASN A 43 -14.15 10.70 1.21
CA ASN A 43 -15.55 11.15 1.17
C ASN A 43 -16.27 10.80 -0.14
N ASN A 44 -15.57 10.25 -1.14
CA ASN A 44 -16.14 9.86 -2.43
C ASN A 44 -16.17 8.33 -2.58
N PRO A 45 -17.25 7.65 -2.14
CA PRO A 45 -17.35 6.20 -2.22
C PRO A 45 -17.41 5.68 -3.67
N PHE A 46 -17.80 6.51 -4.64
CA PHE A 46 -17.82 6.09 -6.05
C PHE A 46 -16.41 6.01 -6.63
N GLN A 47 -15.54 6.98 -6.31
CA GLN A 47 -14.13 6.93 -6.68
C GLN A 47 -13.44 5.70 -6.06
N ALA A 48 -13.76 5.36 -4.81
CA ALA A 48 -13.18 4.19 -4.14
C ALA A 48 -13.53 2.84 -4.80
N VAL A 49 -14.58 2.77 -5.60
CA VAL A 49 -15.05 1.54 -6.29
C VAL A 49 -14.65 1.55 -7.77
N GLN A 50 -14.17 2.67 -8.29
CA GLN A 50 -13.81 2.78 -9.70
C GLN A 50 -12.51 2.01 -9.96
N GLU A 51 -12.59 1.00 -10.83
CA GLU A 51 -11.44 0.22 -11.33
C GLU A 51 -10.71 0.93 -12.48
#